data_AF-A0A6L8BE17-F1
#
_entry.id   AF-A0A6L8BE17-F1
#
_cell.length_a   1.000
_cell.length_b   1.000
_cell.length_c   1.000
_cell.angle_alpha   90.00
_cell.angle_beta   90.00
_cell.angle_gamma   90.00
#
_symmetry.space_group_name_H-M   'P 1'
#
loop_
_entity.id
_entity.type
_entity.pdbx_description
1 polymer ?
#
loop_
_entity_poly.entity_id
_entity_poly.type
_entity_poly.pdbx_seq_one_letter_code
_entity_poly.pdbx_strand_id
1 'polypeptide(L)'
;MKEFSSLGTFGLIVMGFQSLPAAGQEGIAGEWMISIDQGRGPMTGQLELVHDGDDFVGHVEGGPVTVNVEGSRIELGIDDRTGAGERYVRMLTGALSGDVMEGRFGPEEPSQFCRDFPLSCDEPSGTWKAERIVGSPPQDQTPRPVDFSGIWVTAPGGGGIARYSMDLTPAAQAWVDDFDTELDLPSQRCVSSGLFRRFTSNIEIMKGDSHFTFLYSVGEARRIYTDSRTAPDSRFPTPLGYSVGTWEGSTLVVRTTHLQPTVRGYRGEPISENAQFEERYTLSEDGMTLSGVLVLHDPQNYRKPPMRRRVWRRDPQAEFTLVSCDPDSFFRQLYEDGKMEQYINRSDRRL
;
A
#
# COMPACT_ATOMS: atom_id res chain seq x y z
N MET A 1 -56.96 67.56 -26.48
CA MET A 1 -55.65 67.36 -27.13
C MET A 1 -54.91 66.34 -26.29
N LYS A 2 -54.77 65.11 -26.84
CA LYS A 2 -53.97 63.97 -26.35
C LYS A 2 -54.34 63.36 -24.98
N GLU A 3 -54.15 62.08 -24.70
CA GLU A 3 -54.21 60.79 -25.39
C GLU A 3 -53.78 59.73 -24.34
N PHE A 4 -54.09 58.47 -24.61
CA PHE A 4 -53.86 57.27 -23.78
C PHE A 4 -52.41 57.02 -23.35
N SER A 5 -52.21 56.34 -22.21
CA SER A 5 -51.63 54.99 -22.19
C SER A 5 -51.46 54.45 -20.75
N SER A 6 -52.13 53.32 -20.49
CA SER A 6 -51.92 52.43 -19.35
C SER A 6 -50.89 51.38 -19.76
N LEU A 7 -49.80 51.26 -19.01
CA LEU A 7 -48.85 50.15 -19.13
C LEU A 7 -48.78 49.41 -17.79
N GLY A 8 -49.43 48.25 -17.76
CA GLY A 8 -49.32 47.28 -16.67
C GLY A 8 -47.92 46.68 -16.64
N THR A 9 -47.28 46.73 -15.49
CA THR A 9 -46.02 46.04 -15.23
C THR A 9 -46.31 44.57 -14.93
N PHE A 10 -46.07 43.71 -15.92
CA PHE A 10 -45.99 42.27 -15.72
C PHE A 10 -44.72 41.97 -14.90
N GLY A 11 -44.90 41.52 -13.66
CA GLY A 11 -43.83 40.94 -12.86
C GLY A 11 -43.40 39.61 -13.48
N LEU A 12 -42.23 39.61 -14.14
CA LEU A 12 -41.57 38.39 -14.58
C LEU A 12 -41.02 37.69 -13.33
N ILE A 13 -41.69 36.64 -12.88
CA ILE A 13 -41.13 35.72 -11.89
C ILE A 13 -40.01 34.95 -12.60
N VAL A 14 -38.77 35.38 -12.41
CA VAL A 14 -37.60 34.59 -12.75
C VAL A 14 -37.57 33.43 -11.76
N MET A 15 -38.06 32.26 -12.20
CA MET A 15 -37.79 31.00 -11.51
C MET A 15 -36.28 30.78 -11.58
N GLY A 16 -35.59 31.10 -10.49
CA GLY A 16 -34.22 30.65 -10.29
C GLY A 16 -34.25 29.13 -10.26
N PHE A 17 -33.63 28.50 -11.27
CA PHE A 17 -33.22 27.11 -11.17
C PHE A 17 -32.16 27.05 -10.07
N GLN A 18 -32.59 26.76 -8.85
CA GLN A 18 -31.69 26.25 -7.82
C GLN A 18 -31.30 24.84 -8.28
N SER A 19 -30.06 24.70 -8.74
CA SER A 19 -29.41 23.40 -8.86
C SER A 19 -29.40 22.78 -7.46
N LEU A 20 -30.28 21.79 -7.26
CA LEU A 20 -30.17 20.88 -6.12
C LEU A 20 -28.81 20.18 -6.22
N PRO A 21 -28.02 20.11 -5.13
CA PRO A 21 -26.89 19.20 -5.12
C PRO A 21 -27.41 17.77 -5.33
N ALA A 22 -26.71 17.00 -6.17
CA ALA A 22 -27.07 15.64 -6.47
C ALA A 22 -27.05 14.81 -5.17
N ALA A 23 -28.23 14.38 -4.72
CA ALA A 23 -28.43 13.60 -3.48
C ALA A 23 -27.75 12.21 -3.45
N GLY A 24 -26.88 11.91 -4.42
CA GLY A 24 -26.08 10.68 -4.48
C GLY A 24 -24.60 10.85 -4.12
N GLN A 25 -24.09 12.07 -3.98
CA GLN A 25 -22.65 12.31 -3.84
C GLN A 25 -22.15 12.42 -2.38
N GLU A 26 -22.98 12.83 -1.41
CA GLU A 26 -22.57 12.93 0.01
C GLU A 26 -22.20 11.58 0.64
N GLY A 27 -22.65 10.45 0.05
CA GLY A 27 -22.36 9.12 0.54
C GLY A 27 -21.05 8.50 0.05
N ILE A 28 -20.37 9.07 -0.95
CA ILE A 28 -19.20 8.40 -1.57
C ILE A 28 -17.93 8.59 -0.73
N ALA A 29 -17.79 9.75 -0.09
CA ALA A 29 -16.64 10.02 0.76
C ALA A 29 -16.54 9.04 1.94
N GLY A 30 -15.32 8.73 2.34
CA GLY A 30 -15.00 7.83 3.44
C GLY A 30 -13.95 6.78 3.08
N GLU A 31 -13.76 5.85 4.01
CA GLU A 31 -12.84 4.73 3.86
C GLU A 31 -13.59 3.45 3.48
N TRP A 32 -13.00 2.71 2.57
CA TRP A 32 -13.57 1.53 1.95
C TRP A 32 -12.54 0.41 1.91
N MET A 33 -12.97 -0.82 2.18
CA MET A 33 -12.19 -2.02 1.91
C MET A 33 -12.43 -2.41 0.46
N ILE A 34 -11.49 -2.11 -0.42
CA ILE A 34 -11.56 -2.47 -1.84
C ILE A 34 -10.98 -3.88 -2.05
N SER A 35 -11.62 -4.65 -2.92
CA SER A 35 -11.28 -5.99 -3.33
C SER A 35 -11.30 -6.06 -4.86
N ILE A 36 -10.22 -6.55 -5.46
CA ILE A 36 -10.04 -6.69 -6.91
C ILE A 36 -9.74 -8.15 -7.21
N ASP A 37 -10.60 -8.82 -7.98
CA ASP A 37 -10.45 -10.24 -8.33
C ASP A 37 -10.31 -10.43 -9.85
N GLN A 38 -9.25 -11.14 -10.23
CA GLN A 38 -8.91 -11.51 -11.62
C GLN A 38 -9.07 -13.02 -11.86
N GLY A 39 -9.89 -13.70 -11.06
CA GLY A 39 -10.04 -15.16 -11.08
C GLY A 39 -8.89 -15.90 -10.37
N ARG A 40 -8.16 -15.22 -9.49
CA ARG A 40 -6.98 -15.75 -8.76
C ARG A 40 -7.06 -15.53 -7.25
N GLY A 41 -8.22 -15.09 -6.79
CA GLY A 41 -8.43 -14.63 -5.43
C GLY A 41 -8.34 -13.11 -5.34
N PRO A 42 -9.12 -12.50 -4.44
CA PRO A 42 -9.21 -11.06 -4.32
C PRO A 42 -7.94 -10.46 -3.71
N MET A 43 -7.37 -9.47 -4.38
CA MET A 43 -6.42 -8.54 -3.77
C MET A 43 -7.20 -7.48 -3.02
N THR A 44 -6.92 -7.32 -1.72
CA THR A 44 -7.60 -6.34 -0.88
C THR A 44 -6.73 -5.13 -0.58
N GLY A 45 -7.36 -4.00 -0.35
CA GLY A 45 -6.71 -2.75 0.03
C GLY A 45 -7.68 -1.77 0.69
N GLN A 46 -7.14 -0.69 1.23
CA GLN A 46 -7.94 0.47 1.65
C GLN A 46 -8.04 1.46 0.50
N LEU A 47 -9.27 1.88 0.20
CA LEU A 47 -9.60 3.02 -0.64
C LEU A 47 -10.11 4.13 0.27
N GLU A 48 -9.49 5.30 0.20
CA GLU A 48 -9.97 6.54 0.83
C GLU A 48 -10.52 7.44 -0.27
N LEU A 49 -11.71 7.99 -0.09
CA LEU A 49 -12.33 8.98 -0.97
C LEU A 49 -12.66 10.23 -0.15
N VAL A 50 -12.21 11.39 -0.59
CA VAL A 50 -12.42 12.68 0.09
C VAL A 50 -12.93 13.70 -0.92
N HIS A 51 -13.84 14.57 -0.48
CA HIS A 51 -14.30 15.70 -1.30
C HIS A 51 -13.17 16.70 -1.55
N ASP A 52 -13.09 17.19 -2.78
CA ASP A 52 -12.27 18.33 -3.18
C ASP A 52 -13.13 19.29 -4.03
N GLY A 53 -13.80 20.23 -3.37
CA GLY A 53 -14.84 21.03 -3.99
C GLY A 53 -16.02 20.17 -4.45
N ASP A 54 -16.33 20.23 -5.74
CA ASP A 54 -17.37 19.42 -6.39
C ASP A 54 -16.85 18.05 -6.89
N ASP A 55 -15.53 17.84 -6.84
CA ASP A 55 -14.84 16.63 -7.28
C ASP A 55 -14.45 15.73 -6.08
N PHE A 56 -13.81 14.60 -6.38
CA PHE A 56 -13.26 13.69 -5.39
C PHE A 56 -11.77 13.43 -5.64
N VAL A 57 -11.01 13.39 -4.54
CA VAL A 57 -9.66 12.84 -4.52
C VAL A 57 -9.72 11.47 -3.88
N GLY A 58 -9.02 10.52 -4.50
CA GLY A 58 -8.96 9.15 -4.00
C GLY A 58 -7.53 8.68 -3.77
N HIS A 59 -7.36 7.81 -2.78
CA HIS A 59 -6.12 7.11 -2.53
C HIS A 59 -6.37 5.62 -2.28
N VAL A 60 -5.58 4.76 -2.91
CA VAL A 60 -5.55 3.32 -2.59
C VAL A 60 -4.20 2.97 -1.97
N GLU A 61 -4.23 2.43 -0.76
CA GLU A 61 -3.04 2.09 0.04
C GLU A 61 -2.01 3.24 0.12
N GLY A 62 -2.49 4.49 0.19
CA GLY A 62 -1.69 5.72 0.26
C GLY A 62 -1.25 6.31 -1.08
N GLY A 63 -1.52 5.63 -2.20
CA GLY A 63 -1.22 6.15 -3.53
C GLY A 63 -2.42 6.78 -4.24
N PRO A 64 -2.24 7.87 -4.99
CA PRO A 64 -3.35 8.59 -5.61
C PRO A 64 -4.01 7.76 -6.73
N VAL A 65 -5.32 7.91 -6.87
CA VAL A 65 -6.11 7.31 -7.94
C VAL A 65 -6.96 8.36 -8.63
N THR A 66 -7.28 8.16 -9.90
CA THR A 66 -8.26 9.02 -10.58
C THR A 66 -9.66 8.59 -10.14
N VAL A 67 -10.53 9.55 -9.84
CA VAL A 67 -11.91 9.30 -9.42
C VAL A 67 -12.83 10.11 -10.32
N ASN A 68 -13.79 9.45 -10.96
CA ASN A 68 -14.88 10.14 -11.66
C ASN A 68 -16.23 9.60 -11.14
N VAL A 69 -17.16 10.50 -10.85
CA VAL A 69 -18.46 10.17 -10.27
C VAL A 69 -19.56 10.88 -11.05
N GLU A 70 -20.46 10.10 -11.63
CA GLU A 70 -21.62 10.60 -12.37
C GLU A 70 -22.91 9.94 -11.86
N GLY A 71 -23.62 10.64 -10.98
CA GLY A 71 -24.78 10.07 -10.28
C GLY A 71 -24.34 8.92 -9.37
N SER A 72 -24.79 7.70 -9.67
CA SER A 72 -24.35 6.48 -8.96
C SER A 72 -23.19 5.76 -9.65
N ARG A 73 -22.81 6.17 -10.88
CA ARG A 73 -21.68 5.58 -11.60
C ARG A 73 -20.37 6.08 -11.01
N ILE A 74 -19.43 5.17 -10.78
CA ILE A 74 -18.08 5.48 -10.33
C ILE A 74 -17.05 4.86 -11.26
N GLU A 75 -16.00 5.62 -11.56
CA GLU A 75 -14.81 5.15 -12.25
C GLU A 75 -13.58 5.43 -11.40
N LEU A 76 -12.74 4.41 -11.19
CA LEU A 76 -11.49 4.51 -10.45
C LEU A 76 -10.32 4.04 -11.31
N GLY A 77 -9.30 4.87 -11.46
CA GLY A 77 -8.06 4.52 -12.15
C GLY A 77 -6.95 4.25 -11.15
N ILE A 78 -6.60 2.98 -10.97
CA ILE A 78 -5.58 2.54 -10.01
C ILE A 78 -4.32 2.17 -10.78
N ASP A 79 -3.23 2.92 -10.62
CA ASP A 79 -1.94 2.50 -11.17
C ASP A 79 -1.36 1.28 -10.43
N ASP A 80 -1.11 0.24 -11.19
CA ASP A 80 -0.71 -1.07 -10.72
C ASP A 80 0.53 -1.50 -11.52
N ARG A 81 1.06 -2.67 -11.21
CA ARG A 81 2.19 -3.24 -11.95
C ARG A 81 2.01 -4.70 -12.26
N THR A 82 2.49 -5.12 -13.42
CA THR A 82 2.53 -6.53 -13.79
C THR A 82 3.53 -7.27 -12.88
N GLY A 83 3.49 -8.60 -12.91
CA GLY A 83 4.49 -9.45 -12.28
C GLY A 83 5.90 -9.18 -12.81
N ALA A 84 6.02 -8.71 -14.06
CA ALA A 84 7.28 -8.26 -14.67
C ALA A 84 7.70 -6.84 -14.22
N GLY A 85 6.83 -6.11 -13.52
CA GLY A 85 7.10 -4.76 -12.99
C GLY A 85 6.69 -3.62 -13.92
N GLU A 86 6.07 -3.92 -15.07
CA GLU A 86 5.56 -2.91 -16.00
C GLU A 86 4.35 -2.20 -15.40
N ARG A 87 4.31 -0.87 -15.55
CA ARG A 87 3.21 -0.04 -15.06
C ARG A 87 2.01 -0.17 -15.98
N TYR A 88 0.82 -0.26 -15.42
CA TYR A 88 -0.43 -0.02 -16.12
C TYR A 88 -1.44 0.68 -15.21
N VAL A 89 -2.56 1.14 -15.77
CA VAL A 89 -3.67 1.71 -15.01
C VAL A 89 -4.86 0.78 -15.13
N ARG A 90 -5.34 0.27 -13.99
CA ARG A 90 -6.57 -0.50 -13.92
C ARG A 90 -7.75 0.46 -13.79
N MET A 91 -8.53 0.57 -14.87
CA MET A 91 -9.79 1.32 -14.88
C MET A 91 -10.92 0.43 -14.36
N LEU A 92 -11.34 0.69 -13.13
CA LEU A 92 -12.52 0.10 -12.51
C LEU A 92 -13.74 0.93 -12.87
N THR A 93 -14.79 0.30 -13.36
CA THR A 93 -16.09 0.94 -13.58
C THR A 93 -17.14 0.19 -12.77
N GLY A 94 -18.00 0.92 -12.08
CA GLY A 94 -19.04 0.33 -11.24
C GLY A 94 -20.10 1.32 -10.83
N ALA A 95 -20.91 0.91 -9.85
CA ALA A 95 -21.93 1.75 -9.27
C ALA A 95 -21.94 1.67 -7.74
N LEU A 96 -22.28 2.78 -7.09
CA LEU A 96 -22.57 2.83 -5.66
C LEU A 96 -24.02 2.39 -5.40
N SER A 97 -24.19 1.51 -4.41
CA SER A 97 -25.48 1.13 -3.84
C SER A 97 -25.35 0.99 -2.32
N GLY A 98 -25.75 2.04 -1.58
CA GLY A 98 -25.62 2.09 -0.13
C GLY A 98 -24.16 2.13 0.34
N ASP A 99 -23.72 1.12 1.08
CA ASP A 99 -22.36 0.98 1.60
C ASP A 99 -21.49 0.01 0.78
N VAL A 100 -21.88 -0.24 -0.46
CA VAL A 100 -21.16 -1.09 -1.40
C VAL A 100 -21.01 -0.40 -2.74
N MET A 101 -19.77 -0.38 -3.25
CA MET A 101 -19.48 -0.09 -4.65
C MET A 101 -19.03 -1.36 -5.34
N GLU A 102 -19.52 -1.66 -6.53
CA GLU A 102 -19.10 -2.85 -7.26
C GLU A 102 -19.19 -2.68 -8.77
N GLY A 103 -18.40 -3.48 -9.48
CA GLY A 103 -18.41 -3.48 -10.93
C GLY A 103 -17.31 -4.34 -11.54
N ARG A 104 -16.85 -3.93 -12.73
CA ARG A 104 -15.89 -4.68 -13.55
C ARG A 104 -14.75 -3.81 -14.03
N PHE A 105 -13.71 -4.45 -14.55
CA PHE A 105 -12.59 -3.81 -15.21
C PHE A 105 -12.05 -4.69 -16.34
N GLY A 106 -11.28 -4.07 -17.23
CA GLY A 106 -10.67 -4.73 -18.39
C GLY A 106 -11.65 -5.09 -19.50
N PRO A 107 -11.14 -5.67 -20.61
CA PRO A 107 -11.97 -6.06 -21.75
C PRO A 107 -12.89 -7.24 -21.39
N GLU A 108 -14.05 -7.32 -22.05
CA GLU A 108 -14.98 -8.47 -21.91
C GLU A 108 -14.29 -9.78 -22.29
N GLU A 109 -13.49 -9.75 -23.36
CA GLU A 109 -12.64 -10.85 -23.78
C GLU A 109 -11.16 -10.46 -23.64
N PRO A 110 -10.40 -11.10 -22.72
CA PRO A 110 -8.97 -10.90 -22.63
C PRO A 110 -8.24 -11.23 -23.93
N SER A 111 -7.10 -10.59 -24.17
CA SER A 111 -6.21 -10.97 -25.27
C SER A 111 -5.68 -12.39 -25.07
N GLN A 112 -5.25 -13.04 -26.16
CA GLN A 112 -4.60 -14.35 -26.07
C GLN A 112 -3.34 -14.28 -25.19
N PHE A 113 -2.57 -13.19 -25.30
CA PHE A 113 -1.41 -12.94 -24.45
C PHE A 113 -1.78 -12.93 -22.96
N CYS A 114 -2.86 -12.24 -22.58
CA CYS A 114 -3.31 -12.20 -21.19
C CYS A 114 -3.81 -13.56 -20.67
N ARG A 115 -4.35 -14.42 -21.54
CA ARG A 115 -4.70 -15.81 -21.18
C ARG A 115 -3.47 -16.67 -20.93
N ASP A 116 -2.46 -16.54 -21.78
CA ASP A 116 -1.24 -17.37 -21.74
C ASP A 116 -0.25 -16.86 -20.67
N PHE A 117 -0.16 -15.54 -20.49
CA PHE A 117 0.76 -14.85 -19.57
C PHE A 117 0.05 -13.89 -18.62
N PRO A 118 -0.85 -14.39 -17.77
CA PRO A 118 -1.69 -13.57 -16.90
C PRO A 118 -0.92 -12.76 -15.84
N LEU A 119 0.33 -13.13 -15.51
CA LEU A 119 1.17 -12.29 -14.64
C LEU A 119 1.83 -11.14 -15.38
N SER A 120 1.99 -11.23 -16.70
CA SER A 120 2.56 -10.19 -17.55
C SER A 120 1.49 -9.35 -18.25
N CYS A 121 0.21 -9.65 -18.03
CA CYS A 121 -0.91 -8.95 -18.62
C CYS A 121 -1.04 -7.53 -18.05
N ASP A 122 -1.02 -6.54 -18.93
CA ASP A 122 -1.20 -5.11 -18.68
C ASP A 122 -2.67 -4.65 -18.85
N GLU A 123 -3.51 -5.46 -19.49
CA GLU A 123 -4.97 -5.27 -19.61
C GLU A 123 -5.79 -6.42 -19.01
N PRO A 124 -5.59 -6.75 -17.72
CA PRO A 124 -6.36 -7.82 -17.07
C PRO A 124 -7.83 -7.44 -16.94
N SER A 125 -8.73 -8.44 -16.95
CA SER A 125 -10.15 -8.25 -16.66
C SER A 125 -10.60 -8.97 -15.40
N GLY A 126 -11.71 -8.53 -14.83
CA GLY A 126 -12.22 -9.08 -13.58
C GLY A 126 -13.35 -8.28 -12.97
N THR A 127 -13.59 -8.54 -11.68
CA THR A 127 -14.60 -7.86 -10.86
C THR A 127 -13.95 -7.14 -9.70
N TRP A 128 -14.59 -6.07 -9.25
CA TRP A 128 -14.17 -5.35 -8.07
C TRP A 128 -15.37 -5.05 -7.18
N LYS A 129 -15.10 -4.95 -5.89
CA LYS A 129 -16.06 -4.57 -4.85
C LYS A 129 -15.35 -3.71 -3.82
N ALA A 130 -16.00 -2.69 -3.30
CA ALA A 130 -15.55 -1.92 -2.17
C ALA A 130 -16.67 -1.81 -1.13
N GLU A 131 -16.38 -2.18 0.11
CA GLU A 131 -17.33 -2.14 1.22
C GLU A 131 -16.90 -1.08 2.20
N ARG A 132 -17.84 -0.27 2.70
CA ARG A 132 -17.51 0.80 3.63
C ARG A 132 -16.88 0.23 4.90
N ILE A 133 -15.79 0.83 5.35
CA ILE A 133 -15.20 0.53 6.65
C ILE A 133 -16.03 1.28 7.70
N VAL A 134 -16.90 0.55 8.39
CA VAL A 134 -17.78 1.13 9.43
C VAL A 134 -17.16 0.90 10.80
N GLY A 135 -16.52 1.95 11.34
CA GLY A 135 -15.89 1.93 12.66
C GLY A 135 -14.59 1.13 12.73
N SER A 136 -13.54 1.69 13.33
CA SER A 136 -12.37 0.92 13.70
C SER A 136 -12.75 -0.10 14.80
N PRO A 137 -12.15 -1.31 14.84
CA PRO A 137 -12.26 -2.17 16.01
C PRO A 137 -11.92 -1.39 17.27
N PRO A 138 -12.57 -1.66 18.43
CA PRO A 138 -12.27 -0.97 19.66
C PRO A 138 -10.77 -1.06 19.98
N GLN A 139 -10.09 0.07 20.16
CA GLN A 139 -8.64 0.15 20.40
C GLN A 139 -8.23 -0.30 21.82
N ASP A 140 -9.17 -0.63 22.70
CA ASP A 140 -8.91 -1.05 24.09
C ASP A 140 -9.56 -2.42 24.40
N GLN A 141 -9.34 -3.38 23.51
CA GLN A 141 -9.74 -4.76 23.78
C GLN A 141 -8.82 -5.39 24.82
N THR A 142 -9.40 -6.11 25.79
CA THR A 142 -8.63 -6.89 26.76
C THR A 142 -7.64 -7.80 26.03
N PRO A 143 -6.33 -7.71 26.30
CA PRO A 143 -5.33 -8.56 25.68
C PRO A 143 -5.66 -10.05 25.76
N ARG A 144 -5.61 -10.73 24.61
CA ARG A 144 -5.73 -12.19 24.47
C ARG A 144 -4.57 -12.72 23.60
N PRO A 145 -3.34 -12.77 24.15
CA PRO A 145 -2.17 -13.18 23.39
C PRO A 145 -2.35 -14.56 22.74
N VAL A 146 -1.99 -14.66 21.46
CA VAL A 146 -1.94 -15.92 20.71
C VAL A 146 -0.51 -16.28 20.32
N ASP A 147 -0.27 -17.54 20.00
CA ASP A 147 1.04 -18.01 19.56
C ASP A 147 1.16 -18.00 18.03
N PHE A 148 1.95 -17.07 17.50
CA PHE A 148 2.22 -16.98 16.06
C PHE A 148 3.34 -17.91 15.59
N SER A 149 3.96 -18.69 16.47
CA SER A 149 5.12 -19.51 16.11
C SER A 149 4.81 -20.48 14.97
N GLY A 150 5.74 -20.58 14.04
CA GLY A 150 5.62 -21.44 12.87
C GLY A 150 6.28 -20.83 11.63
N ILE A 151 6.29 -21.62 10.57
CA ILE A 151 6.77 -21.21 9.25
C ILE A 151 5.56 -20.81 8.41
N TRP A 152 5.64 -19.61 7.83
CA TRP A 152 4.57 -18.92 7.13
C TRP A 152 5.01 -18.57 5.72
N VAL A 153 4.32 -19.12 4.74
CA VAL A 153 4.58 -18.87 3.32
C VAL A 153 3.45 -18.06 2.71
N THR A 154 3.78 -17.21 1.74
CA THR A 154 2.79 -16.37 1.06
C THR A 154 1.63 -17.21 0.55
N ALA A 155 0.41 -16.88 0.95
CA ALA A 155 -0.78 -17.54 0.43
C ALA A 155 -1.00 -17.13 -1.03
N PRO A 156 -1.47 -18.04 -1.91
CA PRO A 156 -1.96 -17.67 -3.24
C PRO A 156 -3.02 -16.55 -3.12
N GLY A 157 -2.91 -15.49 -3.92
CA GLY A 157 -3.80 -14.33 -3.82
C GLY A 157 -3.63 -13.50 -2.53
N GLY A 158 -2.75 -13.90 -1.60
CA GLY A 158 -2.53 -13.23 -0.31
C GLY A 158 -1.75 -11.92 -0.40
N GLY A 159 -1.69 -11.28 -1.57
CA GLY A 159 -1.08 -9.97 -1.74
C GLY A 159 -2.11 -8.85 -1.63
N GLY A 160 -1.69 -7.70 -1.09
CA GLY A 160 -2.42 -6.46 -1.29
C GLY A 160 -2.28 -5.93 -2.72
N ILE A 161 -3.00 -4.85 -3.03
CA ILE A 161 -2.95 -4.16 -4.32
C ILE A 161 -1.53 -3.64 -4.59
N ALA A 162 -0.93 -3.99 -5.73
CA ALA A 162 0.47 -3.72 -6.03
C ALA A 162 0.70 -2.32 -6.64
N ARG A 163 0.33 -1.29 -5.86
CA ARG A 163 0.46 0.14 -6.24
C ARG A 163 1.83 0.47 -6.85
N TYR A 164 1.81 1.15 -8.00
CA TYR A 164 3.02 1.59 -8.68
C TYR A 164 3.54 2.95 -8.17
N SER A 165 2.68 3.83 -7.65
CA SER A 165 3.06 5.13 -7.10
C SER A 165 2.38 5.44 -5.76
N MET A 166 2.95 6.40 -5.04
CA MET A 166 2.46 6.91 -3.75
C MET A 166 2.24 8.43 -3.83
N ASP A 167 1.47 9.00 -2.91
CA ASP A 167 1.31 10.46 -2.83
C ASP A 167 2.51 11.09 -2.12
N LEU A 168 3.50 11.49 -2.92
CA LEU A 168 4.79 12.02 -2.46
C LEU A 168 4.73 13.53 -2.17
N THR A 169 5.53 13.98 -1.21
CA THR A 169 5.85 15.40 -1.09
C THR A 169 6.66 15.88 -2.30
N PRO A 170 6.69 17.18 -2.62
CA PRO A 170 7.49 17.68 -3.74
C PRO A 170 8.99 17.34 -3.61
N ALA A 171 9.53 17.35 -2.38
CA ALA A 171 10.92 16.98 -2.13
C ALA A 171 11.18 15.49 -2.39
N ALA A 172 10.27 14.61 -1.96
CA ALA A 172 10.37 13.18 -2.26
C ALA A 172 10.15 12.87 -3.74
N GLN A 173 9.30 13.62 -4.45
CA GLN A 173 9.15 13.49 -5.89
C GLN A 173 10.43 13.88 -6.62
N ALA A 174 11.05 15.01 -6.26
CA ALA A 174 12.34 15.41 -6.81
C ALA A 174 13.46 14.39 -6.53
N TRP A 175 13.44 13.74 -5.36
CA TRP A 175 14.34 12.62 -5.05
C TRP A 175 14.12 11.46 -6.01
N VAL A 176 12.87 11.03 -6.20
CA VAL A 176 12.48 9.91 -7.09
C VAL A 176 12.84 10.20 -8.54
N ASP A 177 12.65 11.45 -9.00
CA ASP A 177 12.90 11.82 -10.40
C ASP A 177 14.37 11.71 -10.80
N ASP A 178 15.30 11.91 -9.85
CA ASP A 178 16.73 11.71 -10.07
C ASP A 178 17.23 10.32 -9.62
N PHE A 179 16.39 9.46 -9.04
CA PHE A 179 16.82 8.15 -8.53
C PHE A 179 17.23 7.20 -9.68
N ASP A 180 18.45 6.69 -9.60
CA ASP A 180 18.96 5.71 -10.56
C ASP A 180 18.83 4.30 -9.96
N THR A 181 17.94 3.49 -10.52
CA THR A 181 17.66 2.14 -9.99
C THR A 181 18.86 1.19 -10.12
N GLU A 182 19.72 1.41 -11.11
CA GLU A 182 20.93 0.60 -11.30
C GLU A 182 21.98 0.98 -10.26
N LEU A 183 22.18 2.28 -10.01
CA LEU A 183 23.29 2.77 -9.19
C LEU A 183 22.95 2.93 -7.70
N ASP A 184 21.71 3.28 -7.37
CA ASP A 184 21.35 3.75 -6.03
C ASP A 184 20.62 2.68 -5.20
N LEU A 185 19.99 1.69 -5.86
CA LEU A 185 19.16 0.69 -5.18
C LEU A 185 19.98 -0.15 -4.18
N PRO A 186 19.63 -0.16 -2.87
CA PRO A 186 20.44 -0.83 -1.84
C PRO A 186 20.70 -2.31 -2.10
N SER A 187 19.73 -3.01 -2.69
CA SER A 187 19.84 -4.45 -2.96
C SER A 187 20.92 -4.82 -3.96
N GLN A 188 21.37 -3.89 -4.82
CA GLN A 188 22.51 -4.13 -5.73
C GLN A 188 23.83 -4.32 -4.99
N ARG A 189 23.91 -3.81 -3.75
CA ARG A 189 25.11 -3.81 -2.90
C ARG A 189 24.98 -4.76 -1.71
N CYS A 190 24.04 -5.70 -1.78
CA CYS A 190 23.69 -6.58 -0.66
C CYS A 190 23.30 -5.83 0.63
N VAL A 191 22.82 -4.59 0.50
CA VAL A 191 22.29 -3.81 1.62
C VAL A 191 20.79 -4.10 1.74
N SER A 192 20.31 -4.24 2.97
CA SER A 192 18.89 -4.43 3.25
C SER A 192 18.03 -3.34 2.63
N SER A 193 16.90 -3.74 2.04
CA SER A 193 15.86 -2.82 1.54
C SER A 193 14.82 -2.46 2.62
N GLY A 194 15.14 -2.72 3.89
CA GLY A 194 14.35 -2.34 5.04
C GLY A 194 13.01 -3.07 5.21
N LEU A 195 12.33 -2.75 6.32
CA LEU A 195 11.15 -3.47 6.76
C LEU A 195 9.99 -3.43 5.76
N PHE A 196 9.71 -2.29 5.12
CA PHE A 196 8.60 -2.20 4.15
C PHE A 196 8.75 -3.23 3.02
N ARG A 197 9.99 -3.49 2.56
CA ARG A 197 10.27 -4.49 1.51
C ARG A 197 10.21 -5.92 2.04
N ARG A 198 10.65 -6.16 3.28
CA ARG A 198 10.69 -7.49 3.92
C ARG A 198 9.37 -7.95 4.48
N PHE A 199 8.45 -7.02 4.73
CA PHE A 199 7.13 -7.29 5.28
C PHE A 199 6.34 -8.35 4.52
N THR A 200 6.59 -8.56 3.21
CA THR A 200 5.88 -9.58 2.42
C THR A 200 6.68 -10.84 2.13
N SER A 201 7.86 -11.01 2.73
CA SER A 201 8.63 -12.25 2.59
C SER A 201 7.93 -13.41 3.29
N ASN A 202 8.30 -14.65 2.96
CA ASN A 202 7.98 -15.77 3.84
C ASN A 202 8.71 -15.56 5.17
N ILE A 203 8.09 -15.98 6.27
CA ILE A 203 8.59 -15.72 7.63
C ILE A 203 8.53 -16.99 8.48
N GLU A 204 9.58 -17.20 9.23
CA GLU A 204 9.59 -18.14 10.35
C GLU A 204 9.51 -17.32 11.62
N ILE A 205 8.50 -17.62 12.44
CA ILE A 205 8.25 -16.94 13.70
C ILE A 205 8.61 -17.90 14.83
N MET A 206 9.50 -17.45 15.71
CA MET A 206 9.88 -18.16 16.92
C MET A 206 9.48 -17.33 18.13
N LYS A 207 8.77 -17.94 19.09
CA LYS A 207 8.44 -17.31 20.36
C LYS A 207 9.57 -17.48 21.37
N GLY A 208 9.93 -16.37 22.00
CA GLY A 208 10.69 -16.34 23.25
C GLY A 208 9.83 -15.81 24.40
N ASP A 209 10.42 -15.68 25.58
CA ASP A 209 9.68 -15.29 26.80
C ASP A 209 9.08 -13.88 26.74
N SER A 210 9.77 -12.95 26.08
CA SER A 210 9.43 -11.51 26.03
C SER A 210 9.34 -10.95 24.62
N HIS A 211 9.43 -11.80 23.60
CA HIS A 211 9.44 -11.37 22.20
C HIS A 211 9.08 -12.49 21.24
N PHE A 212 8.70 -12.11 20.02
CA PHE A 212 8.79 -12.97 18.85
C PHE A 212 10.02 -12.62 18.03
N THR A 213 10.71 -13.62 17.50
CA THR A 213 11.74 -13.44 16.48
C THR A 213 11.13 -13.76 15.12
N PHE A 214 11.14 -12.79 14.21
CA PHE A 214 10.72 -12.96 12.83
C PHE A 214 11.98 -13.15 12.00
N LEU A 215 12.16 -14.33 11.43
CA LEU A 215 13.21 -14.64 10.46
C LEU A 215 12.60 -14.62 9.06
N TYR A 216 12.99 -13.65 8.25
CA TYR A 216 12.55 -13.52 6.88
C TYR A 216 13.33 -14.48 5.98
N SER A 217 12.69 -15.05 4.97
CA SER A 217 13.29 -15.98 4.01
C SER A 217 14.44 -15.42 3.16
N VAL A 218 14.81 -14.16 3.38
CA VAL A 218 15.93 -13.45 2.73
C VAL A 218 17.15 -13.32 3.63
N GLY A 219 17.15 -13.98 4.80
CA GLY A 219 18.30 -14.03 5.71
C GLY A 219 18.39 -12.85 6.67
N GLU A 220 17.31 -12.09 6.83
CA GLU A 220 17.22 -11.01 7.81
C GLU A 220 16.29 -11.42 8.95
N ALA A 221 16.60 -10.98 10.17
CA ALA A 221 15.77 -11.25 11.32
C ALA A 221 15.55 -9.98 12.15
N ARG A 222 14.38 -9.90 12.78
CA ARG A 222 14.08 -8.89 13.79
C ARG A 222 13.39 -9.51 15.00
N ARG A 223 13.42 -8.78 16.10
CA ARG A 223 12.66 -9.11 17.31
C ARG A 223 11.53 -8.10 17.50
N ILE A 224 10.37 -8.61 17.85
CA ILE A 224 9.20 -7.83 18.26
C ILE A 224 9.00 -8.09 19.75
N TYR A 225 9.35 -7.11 20.58
CA TYR A 225 9.26 -7.23 22.04
C TYR A 225 7.82 -7.03 22.50
N THR A 226 7.29 -7.90 23.36
CA THR A 226 5.89 -7.89 23.80
C THR A 226 5.73 -7.61 25.29
N ASP A 227 6.79 -7.14 25.95
CA ASP A 227 6.86 -6.87 27.39
C ASP A 227 6.90 -5.36 27.71
N SER A 228 6.39 -4.55 26.78
CA SER A 228 6.23 -3.08 26.92
C SER A 228 7.54 -2.29 27.12
N ARG A 229 8.70 -2.91 26.91
CA ARG A 229 9.98 -2.21 26.96
C ARG A 229 10.05 -1.12 25.88
N THR A 230 10.83 -0.08 26.15
CA THR A 230 11.15 0.97 25.17
C THR A 230 12.50 0.71 24.53
N ALA A 231 12.73 1.33 23.37
CA ALA A 231 14.05 1.34 22.75
C ALA A 231 15.06 2.01 23.71
N PRO A 232 16.26 1.44 23.90
CA PRO A 232 17.32 2.12 24.64
C PRO A 232 17.81 3.38 23.90
N ASP A 233 18.14 4.44 24.61
CA ASP A 233 18.64 5.69 24.01
C ASP A 233 19.91 5.49 23.16
N SER A 234 20.73 4.49 23.50
CA SER A 234 21.96 4.15 22.78
C SER A 234 21.72 3.28 21.54
N ARG A 235 20.47 3.08 21.12
CA ARG A 235 20.14 2.18 20.01
C ARG A 235 20.46 2.85 18.66
N PHE A 236 21.43 2.29 17.95
CA PHE A 236 21.67 2.67 16.56
C PHE A 236 20.50 2.24 15.66
N PRO A 237 20.15 3.06 14.64
CA PRO A 237 19.19 2.67 13.63
C PRO A 237 19.59 1.39 12.89
N THR A 238 18.61 0.58 12.51
CA THR A 238 18.83 -0.63 11.70
C THR A 238 17.82 -0.70 10.56
N PRO A 239 18.08 -1.47 9.49
CA PRO A 239 17.14 -1.56 8.37
C PRO A 239 15.74 -2.09 8.76
N LEU A 240 15.66 -2.94 9.78
CA LEU A 240 14.39 -3.48 10.29
C LEU A 240 13.88 -2.77 11.55
N GLY A 241 14.63 -1.80 12.06
CA GLY A 241 14.30 -0.99 13.21
C GLY A 241 14.26 -1.73 14.55
N TYR A 242 13.56 -1.09 15.49
CA TYR A 242 13.24 -1.59 16.82
C TYR A 242 11.73 -1.69 16.98
N SER A 243 11.22 -2.91 17.16
CA SER A 243 9.79 -3.22 17.18
C SER A 243 9.28 -3.55 18.59
N VAL A 244 8.21 -2.87 19.00
CA VAL A 244 7.49 -3.13 20.27
C VAL A 244 6.04 -3.46 19.94
N GLY A 245 5.57 -4.58 20.45
CA GLY A 245 4.22 -5.10 20.25
C GLY A 245 3.35 -4.98 21.49
N THR A 246 2.08 -4.64 21.28
CA THR A 246 1.00 -4.65 22.27
C THR A 246 -0.18 -5.46 21.73
N TRP A 247 -0.97 -6.03 22.62
CA TRP A 247 -2.10 -6.87 22.24
C TRP A 247 -3.41 -6.11 22.33
N GLU A 248 -4.18 -6.08 21.24
CA GLU A 248 -5.56 -5.63 21.19
C GLU A 248 -6.45 -6.85 20.91
N GLY A 249 -7.03 -7.44 21.96
CA GLY A 249 -7.65 -8.76 21.83
C GLY A 249 -6.59 -9.79 21.38
N SER A 250 -6.89 -10.54 20.32
CA SER A 250 -5.95 -11.49 19.68
C SER A 250 -5.09 -10.89 18.57
N THR A 251 -5.15 -9.57 18.36
CA THR A 251 -4.33 -8.86 17.38
C THR A 251 -3.05 -8.36 18.04
N LEU A 252 -1.90 -8.67 17.44
CA LEU A 252 -0.64 -8.04 17.84
C LEU A 252 -0.42 -6.78 17.01
N VAL A 253 -0.43 -5.64 17.69
CA VAL A 253 -0.16 -4.32 17.13
C VAL A 253 1.28 -3.96 17.43
N VAL A 254 2.07 -3.65 16.41
CA VAL A 254 3.51 -3.45 16.52
C VAL A 254 3.85 -2.06 16.03
N ARG A 255 4.58 -1.32 16.85
CA ARG A 255 5.21 -0.05 16.45
C ARG A 255 6.70 -0.28 16.27
N THR A 256 7.20 0.09 15.09
CA THR A 256 8.63 0.01 14.75
C THR A 256 9.21 1.40 14.50
N THR A 257 10.35 1.68 15.14
CA THR A 257 11.10 2.96 15.08
C THR A 257 12.60 2.70 14.90
N HIS A 258 13.46 3.73 14.97
CA HIS A 258 14.92 3.60 14.84
C HIS A 258 15.30 2.91 13.52
N LEU A 259 14.67 3.36 12.44
CA LEU A 259 14.89 2.82 11.11
C LEU A 259 16.11 3.49 10.49
N GLN A 260 16.98 2.69 9.89
CA GLN A 260 17.96 3.24 8.98
C GLN A 260 17.21 3.79 7.74
N PRO A 261 17.51 5.02 7.29
CA PRO A 261 16.98 5.55 6.04
C PRO A 261 17.20 4.58 4.88
N THR A 262 16.23 4.50 3.98
CA THR A 262 16.29 3.59 2.83
C THR A 262 15.26 4.00 1.79
N VAL A 263 15.05 3.17 0.77
CA VAL A 263 13.99 3.36 -0.23
C VAL A 263 12.95 2.24 -0.15
N ARG A 264 11.68 2.59 -0.35
CA ARG A 264 10.52 1.69 -0.29
C ARG A 264 10.58 0.56 -1.31
N GLY A 265 11.15 0.82 -2.47
CA GLY A 265 11.22 -0.11 -3.59
C GLY A 265 12.09 0.41 -4.74
N TYR A 266 11.99 -0.26 -5.89
CA TYR A 266 12.81 0.03 -7.07
C TYR A 266 12.63 1.45 -7.63
N ARG A 267 11.50 2.11 -7.34
CA ARG A 267 11.26 3.50 -7.72
C ARG A 267 12.03 4.52 -6.88
N GLY A 268 12.74 4.09 -5.84
CA GLY A 268 13.55 5.00 -5.03
C GLY A 268 12.76 5.88 -4.06
N GLU A 269 11.48 5.60 -3.83
CA GLU A 269 10.66 6.41 -2.91
C GLU A 269 11.28 6.38 -1.50
N PRO A 270 11.69 7.52 -0.93
CA PRO A 270 12.51 7.55 0.27
C PRO A 270 11.70 7.21 1.53
N ILE A 271 12.38 6.55 2.48
CA ILE A 271 11.92 6.33 3.85
C ILE A 271 12.94 7.00 4.77
N SER A 272 12.50 7.97 5.57
CA SER A 272 13.35 8.76 6.45
C SER A 272 13.75 8.02 7.74
N GLU A 273 14.73 8.54 8.47
CA GLU A 273 15.12 8.04 9.81
C GLU A 273 14.02 8.24 10.86
N ASN A 274 13.16 9.25 10.66
CA ASN A 274 12.06 9.60 11.55
C ASN A 274 10.77 8.83 11.22
N ALA A 275 10.81 8.00 10.18
CA ALA A 275 9.69 7.15 9.80
C ALA A 275 9.33 6.17 10.94
N GLN A 276 8.06 5.79 10.97
CA GLN A 276 7.55 4.77 11.88
C GLN A 276 6.67 3.80 11.10
N PHE A 277 6.75 2.52 11.46
CA PHE A 277 5.78 1.54 10.98
C PHE A 277 4.79 1.18 12.08
N GLU A 278 3.52 1.14 11.73
CA GLU A 278 2.50 0.45 12.49
C GLU A 278 2.13 -0.84 11.76
N GLU A 279 2.12 -1.96 12.47
CA GLU A 279 1.86 -3.27 11.91
C GLU A 279 0.79 -3.98 12.74
N ARG A 280 -0.12 -4.69 12.09
CA ARG A 280 -1.19 -5.45 12.77
C ARG A 280 -1.19 -6.88 12.26
N TYR A 281 -1.00 -7.83 13.17
CA TYR A 281 -0.97 -9.26 12.87
C TYR A 281 -2.16 -9.98 13.50
N THR A 282 -2.91 -10.74 12.70
CA THR A 282 -4.04 -11.55 13.15
C THR A 282 -3.90 -13.00 12.69
N LEU A 283 -4.24 -13.93 13.58
CA LEU A 283 -4.25 -15.36 13.29
C LEU A 283 -5.71 -15.83 13.11
N SER A 284 -5.97 -16.64 12.09
CA SER A 284 -7.26 -17.30 11.92
C SER A 284 -7.55 -18.28 13.06
N GLU A 285 -8.83 -18.58 13.30
CA GLU A 285 -9.26 -19.47 14.38
C GLU A 285 -8.65 -20.88 14.28
N ASP A 286 -8.46 -21.39 13.06
CA ASP A 286 -7.81 -22.68 12.80
C ASP A 286 -6.27 -22.64 12.94
N GLY A 287 -5.69 -21.45 13.16
CA GLY A 287 -4.25 -21.25 13.26
C GLY A 287 -3.48 -21.41 11.95
N MET A 288 -4.16 -21.54 10.81
CA MET A 288 -3.54 -21.86 9.52
C MET A 288 -3.25 -20.63 8.63
N THR A 289 -3.85 -19.48 8.95
CA THR A 289 -3.72 -18.25 8.18
C THR A 289 -3.26 -17.10 9.08
N LEU A 290 -2.16 -16.47 8.71
CA LEU A 290 -1.66 -15.25 9.34
C LEU A 290 -1.92 -14.09 8.38
N SER A 291 -2.57 -13.03 8.87
CA SER A 291 -2.78 -11.79 8.11
C SER A 291 -1.97 -10.67 8.72
N GLY A 292 -1.37 -9.85 7.87
CA GLY A 292 -0.57 -8.69 8.26
C GLY A 292 -0.97 -7.46 7.45
N VAL A 293 -1.09 -6.34 8.15
CA VAL A 293 -1.15 -4.99 7.57
C VAL A 293 0.02 -4.19 8.11
N LEU A 294 0.71 -3.44 7.26
CA LEU A 294 1.76 -2.50 7.61
C LEU A 294 1.43 -1.12 7.03
N VAL A 295 1.58 -0.09 7.85
CA VAL A 295 1.38 1.32 7.50
C VAL A 295 2.68 2.07 7.76
N LEU A 296 3.13 2.85 6.78
CA LEU A 296 4.33 3.68 6.87
C LEU A 296 3.94 5.14 7.18
N HIS A 297 4.31 5.61 8.37
CA HIS A 297 4.17 7.00 8.77
C HIS A 297 5.48 7.73 8.54
N ASP A 298 5.56 8.53 7.47
CA ASP A 298 6.71 9.35 7.13
C ASP A 298 6.27 10.64 6.41
N PRO A 299 5.74 11.64 7.15
CA PRO A 299 5.16 12.84 6.58
C PRO A 299 6.18 13.75 5.87
N GLN A 300 7.48 13.50 6.06
CA GLN A 300 8.53 14.18 5.30
C GLN A 300 8.47 13.78 3.82
N ASN A 301 8.13 12.53 3.53
CA ASN A 301 8.20 11.96 2.19
C ASN A 301 6.83 11.68 1.57
N TYR A 302 5.80 11.44 2.39
CA TYR A 302 4.47 11.03 1.92
C TYR A 302 3.37 11.93 2.49
N ARG A 303 2.44 12.38 1.64
CA ARG A 303 1.22 13.09 2.07
C ARG A 303 0.17 12.15 2.63
N LYS A 304 0.13 10.92 2.11
CA LYS A 304 -0.72 9.82 2.60
C LYS A 304 0.15 8.61 2.95
N PRO A 305 -0.04 7.98 4.11
CA PRO A 305 0.75 6.84 4.55
C PRO A 305 0.70 5.67 3.54
N PRO A 306 1.83 5.21 2.99
CA PRO A 306 1.87 3.99 2.20
C PRO A 306 1.48 2.78 3.04
N MET A 307 0.65 1.91 2.48
CA MET A 307 0.20 0.70 3.15
C MET A 307 0.65 -0.55 2.40
N ARG A 308 0.77 -1.66 3.13
CA ARG A 308 1.11 -2.96 2.57
C ARG A 308 0.39 -4.07 3.31
N ARG A 309 -0.18 -5.00 2.56
CA ARG A 309 -0.91 -6.16 3.10
C ARG A 309 -0.29 -7.47 2.66
N ARG A 310 -0.44 -8.47 3.54
CA ARG A 310 -0.03 -9.84 3.26
C ARG A 310 -0.86 -10.83 4.04
N VAL A 311 -1.20 -11.92 3.36
CA VAL A 311 -1.73 -13.15 3.97
C VAL A 311 -0.72 -14.26 3.73
N TRP A 312 -0.41 -14.98 4.79
CA TRP A 312 0.42 -16.17 4.77
C TRP A 312 -0.39 -17.38 5.20
N ARG A 313 -0.05 -18.54 4.64
CA ARG A 313 -0.49 -19.85 5.11
C ARG A 313 0.63 -20.52 5.90
N ARG A 314 0.27 -21.26 6.93
CA ARG A 314 1.22 -22.08 7.70
C ARG A 314 1.75 -23.22 6.82
N ASP A 315 3.05 -23.46 6.85
CA ASP A 315 3.70 -24.55 6.12
C ASP A 315 4.90 -25.10 6.90
N PRO A 316 4.72 -26.12 7.75
CA PRO A 316 5.78 -26.64 8.61
C PRO A 316 6.86 -27.44 7.86
N GLN A 317 6.72 -27.62 6.55
CA GLN A 317 7.70 -28.32 5.70
C GLN A 317 8.45 -27.35 4.79
N ALA A 318 8.07 -26.07 4.78
CA ALA A 318 8.76 -25.09 3.98
C ALA A 318 10.18 -24.87 4.53
N GLU A 319 11.16 -24.91 3.64
CA GLU A 319 12.55 -24.60 3.93
C GLU A 319 12.92 -23.27 3.27
N PHE A 320 13.66 -22.43 3.99
CA PHE A 320 14.18 -21.19 3.44
C PHE A 320 15.60 -21.39 2.95
N THR A 321 15.75 -21.51 1.64
CA THR A 321 17.07 -21.46 1.00
C THR A 321 17.53 -20.01 0.96
N LEU A 322 18.52 -19.68 1.78
CA LEU A 322 19.19 -18.39 1.69
C LEU A 322 20.04 -18.36 0.42
N VAL A 323 19.65 -17.48 -0.50
CA VAL A 323 20.49 -17.16 -1.65
C VAL A 323 21.55 -16.18 -1.17
N SER A 324 22.82 -16.57 -1.31
CA SER A 324 23.93 -15.66 -1.03
C SER A 324 23.88 -14.48 -1.99
N CYS A 325 23.93 -13.26 -1.45
CA CYS A 325 24.13 -12.07 -2.26
C CYS A 325 25.63 -11.90 -2.51
N ASP A 326 26.01 -11.66 -3.76
CA ASP A 326 27.40 -11.40 -4.16
C ASP A 326 27.50 -10.01 -4.81
N PRO A 327 28.06 -9.01 -4.10
CA PRO A 327 28.16 -7.66 -4.60
C PRO A 327 29.23 -7.52 -5.70
N ASP A 328 30.13 -8.51 -5.88
CA ASP A 328 31.20 -8.43 -6.87
C ASP A 328 30.63 -8.36 -8.29
N SER A 329 29.54 -9.06 -8.55
CA SER A 329 28.83 -9.01 -9.84
C SER A 329 28.38 -7.59 -10.21
N PHE A 330 27.87 -6.82 -9.24
CA PHE A 330 27.46 -5.44 -9.42
C PHE A 330 28.67 -4.53 -9.65
N PHE A 331 29.67 -4.57 -8.77
CA PHE A 331 30.83 -3.68 -8.88
C PHE A 331 31.70 -3.97 -10.12
N ARG A 332 31.82 -5.25 -10.51
CA ARG A 332 32.52 -5.65 -11.73
C ARG A 332 31.83 -5.08 -12.96
N GLN A 333 30.50 -5.20 -13.04
CA GLN A 333 29.74 -4.65 -14.18
C GLN A 333 29.92 -3.13 -14.27
N LEU A 334 29.83 -2.40 -13.15
CA LEU A 334 30.09 -0.95 -13.13
C LEU A 334 31.49 -0.58 -13.61
N TYR A 335 32.50 -1.37 -13.26
CA TYR A 335 33.86 -1.17 -13.73
C TYR A 335 33.98 -1.43 -15.24
N GLU A 336 33.44 -2.54 -15.73
CA GLU A 336 33.45 -2.92 -17.15
C GLU A 336 32.72 -1.89 -18.02
N ASP A 337 31.61 -1.32 -17.52
CA ASP A 337 30.82 -0.30 -18.21
C ASP A 337 31.37 1.14 -18.04
N GLY A 338 32.44 1.32 -17.27
CA GLY A 338 33.02 2.64 -16.99
C GLY A 338 32.14 3.56 -16.12
N LYS A 339 31.17 2.99 -15.38
CA LYS A 339 30.20 3.71 -14.54
C LYS A 339 30.66 3.91 -13.08
N MET A 340 31.85 3.42 -12.70
CA MET A 340 32.31 3.45 -11.31
C MET A 340 32.42 4.88 -10.73
N GLU A 341 32.90 5.85 -11.50
CA GLU A 341 32.98 7.25 -11.07
C GLU A 341 31.59 7.86 -10.87
N GLN A 342 30.67 7.62 -11.81
CA GLN A 342 29.26 8.04 -11.68
C GLN A 342 28.63 7.46 -10.41
N TYR A 343 28.81 6.16 -10.18
CA TYR A 343 28.34 5.50 -8.96
C TYR A 343 28.89 6.18 -7.71
N ILE A 344 30.20 6.41 -7.61
CA ILE A 344 30.85 7.06 -6.45
C ILE A 344 30.31 8.48 -6.22
N ASN A 345 30.14 9.26 -7.29
CA ASN A 345 29.64 10.64 -7.22
C ASN A 345 28.19 10.73 -6.73
N ARG A 346 27.43 9.63 -6.76
CA ARG A 346 26.06 9.51 -6.24
C ARG A 346 25.98 8.97 -4.81
N SER A 347 27.07 9.08 -4.04
CA SER A 347 27.12 8.54 -2.66
C SER A 347 26.10 9.16 -1.70
N ASP A 348 25.67 10.39 -1.95
CA ASP A 348 24.60 11.11 -1.25
C ASP A 348 23.20 10.51 -1.50
N ARG A 349 23.05 9.70 -2.55
CA ARG A 349 21.80 8.97 -2.87
C ARG A 349 21.66 7.66 -2.10
N ARG A 350 22.66 7.30 -1.30
CA ARG A 350 22.69 6.12 -0.45
C ARG A 350 22.28 6.53 0.96
N LEU A 351 20.97 6.64 1.16
CA LEU A 351 20.32 6.94 2.44
C LEU A 351 20.87 6.08 3.59
#